data_AF-X0VD46-F1
#
_entry.id   AF-X0VD46-F1
#
_cell.length_a   1.000
_cell.length_b   1.000
_cell.length_c   1.000
_cell.angle_alpha   90.00
_cell.angle_beta   90.00
_cell.angle_gamma   90.00
#
_symmetry.space_group_name_H-M   'P 1'
#
loop_
_entity.id
_entity.type
_entity.pdbx_description
1 polymer ?
#
loop_
_entity_poly.entity_id
_entity_poly.type
_entity_poly.pdbx_seq_one_letter_code
_entity_poly.pdbx_strand_id
1 'polypeptide(L)'
;PWGDVMAEGLCNSGLSGGTTSVTAFPEGRSAFGCYDMCGNVWELTESERSDGRIRFCILKGGSYFKALGSEWYTDGGPQPANWGAKMLLMWSGMDRCSTIGFRCAIDMVSD
;
A
#
# COMPACT_ATOMS: atom_id res chain seq x y z
N PRO A 1 10.25 5.21 -0.34
CA PRO A 1 11.04 4.69 0.81
C PRO A 1 12.53 5.09 0.76
N TRP A 2 13.09 5.04 -0.44
CA TRP A 2 14.51 5.29 -0.77
C TRP A 2 14.85 6.75 -1.14
N GLY A 3 13.92 7.70 -0.97
CA GLY A 3 14.07 9.10 -1.35
C GLY A 3 12.83 9.66 -2.03
N ASP A 4 12.95 10.85 -2.63
CA ASP A 4 11.85 11.62 -3.21
C ASP A 4 11.51 11.23 -4.66
N VAL A 5 12.42 10.52 -5.34
CA VAL A 5 12.28 10.13 -6.75
C VAL A 5 11.98 8.65 -6.83
N MET A 6 10.90 8.29 -7.53
CA MET A 6 10.59 6.90 -7.85
C MET A 6 11.69 6.33 -8.74
N ALA A 7 12.19 5.15 -8.38
CA ALA A 7 13.25 4.47 -9.10
C ALA A 7 12.81 3.05 -9.46
N GLU A 8 13.19 2.62 -10.67
CA GLU A 8 12.92 1.28 -11.15
C GLU A 8 13.74 0.25 -10.37
N GLY A 9 13.19 -0.97 -10.24
CA GLY A 9 13.88 -2.08 -9.57
C GLY A 9 13.98 -1.96 -8.05
N LEU A 10 13.40 -0.93 -7.42
CA LEU A 10 13.37 -0.78 -5.96
C LEU A 10 12.05 -1.23 -5.32
N CYS A 11 11.06 -1.62 -6.11
CA CYS A 11 9.80 -2.16 -5.62
C CYS A 11 9.13 -3.05 -6.67
N ASN A 12 8.11 -3.79 -6.24
CA ASN A 12 7.23 -4.49 -7.18
C ASN A 12 6.26 -3.50 -7.84
N SER A 13 6.59 -3.09 -9.07
CA SER A 13 5.79 -2.21 -9.92
C SER A 13 4.86 -2.93 -10.90
N GLY A 14 4.68 -4.24 -10.74
CA GLY A 14 3.75 -5.03 -11.57
C GLY A 14 4.39 -5.87 -12.67
N LEU A 15 5.71 -5.77 -12.87
CA LEU A 15 6.43 -6.56 -13.89
C LEU A 15 6.28 -8.08 -13.69
N SER A 16 6.13 -8.54 -12.45
CA SER A 16 5.90 -9.96 -12.13
C SER A 16 4.47 -10.45 -12.41
N GLY A 17 3.51 -9.54 -12.65
CA GLY A 17 2.09 -9.85 -12.82
C GLY A 17 1.36 -10.26 -11.53
N GLY A 18 2.05 -10.24 -10.39
CA GLY A 18 1.52 -10.68 -9.11
C GLY A 18 2.31 -10.11 -7.94
N THR A 19 2.02 -10.58 -6.73
CA THR A 19 2.84 -10.24 -5.57
C THR A 19 4.22 -10.92 -5.67
N THR A 20 5.20 -10.31 -5.02
CA THR A 20 6.55 -10.86 -4.85
C THR A 20 6.83 -11.17 -3.38
N SER A 21 7.90 -11.89 -3.10
CA SER A 21 8.41 -12.03 -1.72
C SER A 21 8.65 -10.65 -1.11
N VAL A 22 8.30 -10.47 0.16
CA VAL A 22 8.47 -9.22 0.93
C VAL A 22 9.92 -8.72 0.88
N THR A 23 10.89 -9.63 0.81
CA THR A 23 12.32 -9.29 0.81
C THR A 23 12.95 -9.21 -0.59
N ALA A 24 12.15 -9.27 -1.66
CA ALA A 24 12.65 -9.30 -3.05
C ALA A 24 13.41 -8.02 -3.46
N PHE A 25 13.17 -6.89 -2.81
CA PHE A 25 13.76 -5.58 -3.15
C PHE A 25 14.56 -5.00 -1.98
N PRO A 26 15.78 -5.51 -1.71
CA PRO A 26 16.59 -5.06 -0.57
C PRO A 26 17.04 -3.61 -0.67
N GLU A 27 17.30 -3.09 -1.87
CA GLU A 27 17.66 -1.68 -2.06
C GLU A 27 16.45 -0.74 -1.95
N GLY A 28 15.23 -1.31 -1.91
CA GLY A 28 13.97 -0.59 -1.73
C GLY A 28 13.57 -0.33 -0.27
N ARG A 29 14.39 -0.75 0.69
CA ARG A 29 14.12 -0.57 2.12
C ARG A 29 13.99 0.90 2.50
N SER A 30 13.18 1.17 3.53
CA SER A 30 13.18 2.48 4.18
C SER A 30 14.50 2.72 4.92
N ALA A 31 14.76 3.97 5.30
CA ALA A 31 15.89 4.33 6.17
C ALA A 31 15.87 3.60 7.54
N PHE A 32 14.73 3.04 7.94
CA PHE A 32 14.55 2.26 9.17
C PHE A 32 14.61 0.74 8.92
N GLY A 33 14.94 0.30 7.70
CA GLY A 33 15.07 -1.11 7.34
C GLY A 33 13.75 -1.81 6.97
N CYS A 34 12.63 -1.09 6.91
CA CYS A 34 11.34 -1.67 6.52
C CYS A 34 11.32 -1.98 5.03
N TYR A 35 11.03 -3.24 4.69
CA TYR A 35 10.88 -3.70 3.31
C TYR A 35 9.49 -3.39 2.76
N ASP A 36 9.41 -3.28 1.43
CA ASP A 36 8.15 -3.40 0.69
C ASP A 36 7.09 -2.34 1.05
N MET A 37 7.51 -1.14 1.49
CA MET A 37 6.59 -0.04 1.82
C MET A 37 6.07 0.73 0.60
N CYS A 38 6.34 0.24 -0.61
CA CYS A 38 5.94 0.86 -1.87
C CYS A 38 5.74 -0.25 -2.92
N GLY A 39 4.62 -0.24 -3.63
CA GLY A 39 4.25 -1.30 -4.57
C GLY A 39 3.81 -2.57 -3.86
N ASN A 40 3.89 -3.70 -4.56
CA ASN A 40 3.43 -5.02 -4.11
C ASN A 40 1.95 -5.03 -3.68
N VAL A 41 1.62 -4.71 -2.43
CA VAL A 41 0.24 -4.62 -1.95
C VAL A 41 0.00 -3.30 -1.23
N TRP A 42 -1.22 -2.81 -1.33
CA TRP A 42 -1.68 -1.73 -0.48
C TRP A 42 -1.65 -2.18 0.98
N GLU A 43 -1.13 -1.34 1.87
CA GLU A 43 -1.07 -1.64 3.30
C GLU A 43 -2.18 -0.90 4.04
N LEU A 44 -3.03 -1.65 4.76
CA LEU A 44 -3.94 -1.11 5.76
C LEU A 44 -3.15 -0.49 6.92
N THR A 45 -3.48 0.75 7.31
CA THR A 45 -2.74 1.46 8.38
C THR A 45 -3.37 1.36 9.76
N GLU A 46 -4.63 1.76 9.88
CA GLU A 46 -5.32 1.89 11.16
C GLU A 46 -6.76 1.40 11.03
N SER A 47 -7.49 1.38 12.15
CA SER A 47 -8.88 0.99 12.18
C SER A 47 -9.79 1.84 11.29
N GLU A 48 -11.00 1.33 11.08
CA GLU A 48 -12.09 2.01 10.40
C GLU A 48 -12.34 3.43 10.94
N ARG A 49 -12.43 4.39 10.01
CA ARG A 49 -12.86 5.77 10.22
C ARG A 49 -14.30 5.93 9.71
N SER A 50 -15.03 6.88 10.28
CA SER A 50 -16.37 7.26 9.82
C SER A 50 -16.52 8.78 9.82
N ASP A 51 -17.13 9.33 8.77
CA ASP A 51 -17.55 10.73 8.69
C ASP A 51 -19.06 10.92 9.00
N GLY A 52 -19.71 9.88 9.53
CA GLY A 52 -21.15 9.84 9.79
C GLY A 52 -22.00 9.42 8.58
N ARG A 53 -21.41 9.29 7.38
CA ARG A 53 -22.08 8.77 6.18
C ARG A 53 -21.35 7.58 5.58
N ILE A 54 -20.02 7.61 5.59
CA ILE A 54 -19.17 6.62 4.94
C ILE A 54 -18.16 6.10 5.95
N ARG A 55 -18.02 4.78 5.96
CA ARG A 55 -16.98 4.07 6.71
C ARG A 55 -15.81 3.82 5.77
N PHE A 56 -14.58 4.03 6.21
CA PHE A 56 -13.41 3.90 5.35
C PHE A 56 -12.13 3.58 6.11
N CYS A 57 -11.17 2.97 5.43
CA CYS A 57 -9.79 2.82 5.90
C CYS A 57 -8.84 3.64 5.03
N ILE A 58 -7.65 3.95 5.55
CA ILE A 58 -6.56 4.52 4.77
C ILE A 58 -5.62 3.41 4.32
N LEU A 59 -5.29 3.43 3.02
CA LEU A 59 -4.31 2.56 2.40
C LEU A 59 -3.04 3.34 2.05
N LYS A 60 -1.89 2.69 2.18
CA LYS A 60 -0.56 3.24 1.86
C LYS A 60 0.24 2.33 0.95
N GLY A 61 1.31 2.86 0.36
CA GLY A 61 2.31 2.10 -0.40
C GLY A 61 1.97 1.85 -1.87
N GLY A 62 0.69 1.78 -2.23
CA GLY A 62 0.31 1.38 -3.58
C GLY A 62 0.30 -0.14 -3.73
N SER A 63 0.07 -0.65 -4.95
CA SER A 63 0.17 -2.09 -5.22
C SER A 63 0.90 -2.38 -6.52
N TYR A 64 1.22 -3.64 -6.80
CA TYR A 64 1.79 -4.03 -8.09
C TYR A 64 0.82 -3.78 -9.25
N PHE A 65 -0.49 -3.77 -8.98
CA PHE A 65 -1.51 -3.65 -10.00
C PHE A 65 -1.87 -2.18 -10.27
N LYS A 66 -1.84 -1.79 -11.54
CA LYS A 66 -2.32 -0.51 -12.03
C LYS A 66 -3.33 -0.74 -13.15
N ALA A 67 -4.59 -0.40 -12.91
CA ALA A 67 -5.60 -0.39 -13.96
C ALA A 67 -5.29 0.74 -14.95
N LEU A 68 -5.36 0.44 -16.24
CA LEU A 68 -5.11 1.39 -17.33
C LEU A 68 -6.35 1.47 -18.24
N GLY A 69 -6.48 2.56 -18.97
CA GLY A 69 -7.56 2.77 -19.95
C GLY A 69 -8.67 3.71 -19.51
N SER A 70 -8.68 4.17 -18.26
CA SER A 70 -9.58 5.22 -17.78
C SER A 70 -8.99 5.97 -16.58
N GLU A 71 -9.22 7.27 -16.52
CA GLU A 71 -8.92 8.11 -15.35
C GLU A 71 -9.88 7.87 -14.17
N TRP A 72 -11.02 7.20 -14.43
CA TRP A 72 -12.01 6.87 -13.40
C TRP A 72 -11.63 5.65 -12.56
N TYR A 73 -10.58 4.92 -12.94
CA TYR A 73 -10.08 3.84 -12.11
C TYR A 73 -9.36 4.38 -10.88
N THR A 74 -9.48 3.65 -9.78
CA THR A 74 -8.74 3.93 -8.56
C THR A 74 -7.25 4.00 -8.86
N ASP A 75 -6.57 4.96 -8.26
CA ASP A 75 -5.11 5.03 -8.32
C ASP A 75 -4.51 3.67 -7.98
N GLY A 76 -3.59 3.22 -8.82
CA GLY A 76 -2.91 1.94 -8.68
C GLY A 76 -1.41 2.09 -8.91
N GLY A 77 -0.70 0.98 -8.94
CA GLY A 77 0.75 0.97 -9.00
C GLY A 77 1.40 1.39 -7.67
N PRO A 78 2.74 1.40 -7.61
CA PRO A 78 3.48 1.88 -6.46
C PRO A 78 3.23 3.36 -6.19
N GLN A 79 3.09 3.72 -4.91
CA GLN A 79 2.79 5.09 -4.48
C GLN A 79 3.83 5.59 -3.47
N PRO A 80 4.13 6.90 -3.44
CA PRO A 80 5.10 7.45 -2.50
C PRO A 80 4.57 7.38 -1.06
N ALA A 81 5.49 7.41 -0.09
CA ALA A 81 5.14 7.18 1.33
C ALA A 81 4.23 8.27 1.93
N ASN A 82 4.18 9.47 1.35
CA ASN A 82 3.29 10.56 1.75
C ASN A 82 1.89 10.48 1.11
N TRP A 83 1.66 9.56 0.16
CA TRP A 83 0.36 9.36 -0.48
C TRP A 83 -0.56 8.44 0.32
N GLY A 84 -1.86 8.65 0.27
CA GLY A 84 -2.84 7.75 0.91
C GLY A 84 -4.15 7.68 0.15
N ALA A 85 -4.69 6.47 0.01
CA ALA A 85 -5.97 6.23 -0.64
C ALA A 85 -7.05 5.90 0.39
N LYS A 86 -8.28 6.37 0.17
CA LYS A 86 -9.45 6.01 0.99
C LYS A 86 -10.12 4.77 0.40
N MET A 87 -10.11 3.68 1.13
CA MET A 87 -10.92 2.50 0.80
C MET A 87 -12.27 2.62 1.50
N LEU A 88 -13.34 2.76 0.72
CA LEU A 88 -14.70 2.84 1.26
C LEU A 88 -15.15 1.43 1.66
N LEU A 89 -15.61 1.28 2.90
CA LEU A 89 -16.12 0.04 3.46
C LEU A 89 -17.63 -0.02 3.24
N MET A 90 -18.04 -0.89 2.32
CA MET A 90 -19.42 -1.04 1.91
C MET A 90 -20.08 -2.22 2.63
N TRP A 91 -19.39 -3.36 2.64
CA TRP A 91 -19.89 -4.61 3.20
C TRP A 91 -18.76 -5.62 3.35
N SER A 92 -18.76 -6.44 4.40
CA SER A 92 -17.69 -7.42 4.66
C SER A 92 -17.44 -8.38 3.49
N GLY A 93 -18.47 -8.68 2.70
CA GLY A 93 -18.38 -9.49 1.48
C GLY A 93 -17.80 -8.77 0.25
N MET A 94 -17.60 -7.47 0.29
CA MET A 94 -17.03 -6.63 -0.78
C MET A 94 -15.70 -5.98 -0.36
N ASP A 95 -15.48 -5.83 0.94
CA ASP A 95 -14.30 -5.19 1.54
C ASP A 95 -13.08 -6.14 1.56
N ARG A 96 -12.85 -6.88 0.47
CA ARG A 96 -11.69 -7.75 0.27
C ARG A 96 -11.09 -7.56 -1.13
N CYS A 97 -9.77 -7.53 -1.21
CA CYS A 97 -9.05 -7.40 -2.47
C CYS A 97 -7.70 -8.10 -2.40
N SER A 98 -7.30 -8.82 -3.45
CA SER A 98 -6.03 -9.56 -3.48
C SER A 98 -4.80 -8.65 -3.51
N THR A 99 -4.97 -7.38 -3.85
CA THR A 99 -3.90 -6.36 -3.89
C THR A 99 -3.82 -5.54 -2.61
N ILE A 100 -4.57 -5.92 -1.56
CA ILE A 100 -4.56 -5.28 -0.24
C ILE A 100 -4.06 -6.27 0.80
N GLY A 101 -3.09 -5.85 1.59
CA GLY A 101 -2.53 -6.55 2.73
C GLY A 101 -2.39 -5.62 3.93
N PHE A 102 -1.48 -5.96 4.84
CA PHE A 102 -1.24 -5.18 6.05
C PHE A 102 0.18 -5.37 6.57
N ARG A 103 0.57 -4.46 7.46
CA ARG A 103 1.78 -4.55 8.26
C ARG A 103 1.44 -4.23 9.71
N CYS A 104 2.00 -4.99 10.63
CA CYS A 104 1.81 -4.73 12.05
C CYS A 104 2.71 -3.60 12.52
N ALA A 105 2.19 -2.80 13.45
CA ALA A 105 2.95 -1.86 14.26
C ALA A 105 2.75 -2.21 15.73
N ILE A 106 3.69 -1.79 16.57
CA ILE A 106 3.62 -1.96 18.03
C ILE A 106 4.09 -0.68 18.69
N ASP A 107 3.48 -0.35 19.83
CA ASP A 107 3.91 0.77 20.66
C ASP A 107 5.30 0.50 21.23
N MET A 108 6.14 1.54 21.27
CA MET A 108 7.41 1.47 21.96
C MET A 108 7.15 1.50 23.46
N VAL A 109 7.72 0.54 24.19
CA VAL A 109 7.67 0.57 25.65
C VAL A 109 8.55 1.74 26.13
N SER A 110 7.95 2.70 26.82
CA SER A 110 8.72 3.71 27.56
C SER A 110 9.28 3.09 28.83
N ASP A 111 10.58 3.28 29.09
CA ASP A 111 11.19 2.94 30.39
C ASP A 111 10.60 3.77 31.54
#